data_AF-A0A8H4SRS7-F1
#
_entry.id   AF-A0A8H4SRS7-F1
#
_cell.length_a   1.000
_cell.length_b   1.000
_cell.length_c   1.000
_cell.angle_alpha   90.00
_cell.angle_beta   90.00
_cell.angle_gamma   90.00
#
_symmetry.space_group_name_H-M   'P 1'
#
loop_
_entity.id
_entity.type
_entity.pdbx_description
1 polymer ?
#
loop_
_entity_poly.entity_id
_entity_poly.type
_entity_poly.pdbx_seq_one_letter_code
_entity_poly.pdbx_strand_id
1 'polypeptide(L)'
;MAPPPEIGIPSTSVSDEGSKKPYTLYNITLRLPLRSFVVQKRYSDFDALHQALTQEVGAPPPEPLPAKHWLKSTVNSVELTRDRQVGLEKYLRAIAESPDRRWRDTSAWRAFLNLPSSSTTNSAISAGGMIKNAVAGAADPGTWLDIHRDLKQNLHEARQCLSRRDAAVDNDNSTAAAEAGAAAKRVLVRSGTLIATLADGLRKLQESKRLGEGELRRRRDLVSQARMEREGLDKLSNSMPNSTSASGRGGLSQGQASATDKAGLLKGGRPAGRVLGAPLPETDKTRELGNEGVLQLQKEEMQNQDLAVEQLTAVIRRQREMGERIHEEVEDQIRLLDELDQDTDRTGAKLKVASNRIKKM
;
A
#
# COMPACT_ATOMS: atom_id res chain seq x y z
N MET A 1 -1.46 9.60 -25.14
CA MET A 1 -2.66 8.76 -24.89
C MET A 1 -2.20 7.53 -24.11
N ALA A 2 -2.84 7.18 -23.00
CA ALA A 2 -2.43 5.98 -22.24
C ALA A 2 -2.67 4.72 -23.09
N PRO A 3 -1.75 3.74 -23.08
CA PRO A 3 -1.95 2.48 -23.79
C PRO A 3 -3.21 1.77 -23.26
N PRO A 4 -3.94 1.03 -24.13
CA PRO A 4 -5.08 0.25 -23.68
C PRO A 4 -4.66 -0.75 -22.59
N PRO A 5 -5.49 -0.99 -21.57
CA PRO A 5 -5.17 -1.94 -20.51
C PRO A 5 -5.00 -3.34 -21.12
N GLU A 6 -3.93 -4.04 -20.76
CA GLU A 6 -3.75 -5.43 -21.17
C GLU A 6 -4.70 -6.30 -20.33
N ILE A 7 -5.63 -6.98 -21.02
CA ILE A 7 -6.69 -7.79 -20.39
C ILE A 7 -6.39 -9.27 -20.59
N GLY A 8 -6.52 -10.07 -19.53
CA GLY A 8 -6.49 -11.53 -19.60
C GLY A 8 -7.47 -12.17 -18.65
N ILE A 9 -7.79 -13.45 -18.86
CA ILE A 9 -8.56 -14.26 -17.91
C ILE A 9 -7.72 -15.52 -17.62
N PRO A 10 -6.65 -15.43 -16.80
CA PRO A 10 -5.70 -16.55 -16.64
C PRO A 10 -6.26 -17.71 -15.81
N SER A 11 -7.30 -17.48 -15.00
CA SER A 11 -7.84 -18.51 -14.11
C SER A 11 -9.33 -18.33 -13.87
N THR A 12 -9.95 -19.40 -13.35
CA THR A 12 -11.33 -19.42 -12.89
C THR A 12 -11.38 -19.90 -11.44
N SER A 13 -12.47 -19.59 -10.76
CA SER A 13 -12.76 -20.08 -9.42
C SER A 13 -14.23 -20.48 -9.31
N VAL A 14 -14.57 -21.34 -8.35
CA VAL A 14 -15.96 -21.71 -8.07
C VAL A 14 -16.39 -20.99 -6.81
N SER A 15 -17.58 -20.39 -6.84
CA SER A 15 -18.18 -19.71 -5.70
C SER A 15 -19.66 -20.09 -5.59
N ASP A 16 -20.15 -20.17 -4.37
CA ASP A 16 -21.55 -20.35 -3.99
C ASP A 16 -22.12 -19.10 -3.28
N GLU A 17 -21.35 -18.01 -3.21
CA GLU A 17 -21.70 -16.80 -2.45
C GLU A 17 -22.99 -16.17 -3.03
N GLY A 18 -24.06 -16.13 -2.23
CA GLY A 18 -25.35 -15.54 -2.63
C GLY A 18 -26.22 -16.38 -3.57
N SER A 19 -25.91 -17.67 -3.79
CA SER A 19 -26.71 -18.57 -4.64
C SER A 19 -26.83 -19.97 -4.05
N LYS A 20 -27.99 -20.62 -4.23
CA LYS A 20 -28.19 -22.03 -3.84
C LYS A 20 -27.39 -23.02 -4.71
N LYS A 21 -26.82 -22.57 -5.83
CA LYS A 21 -26.02 -23.39 -6.75
C LYS A 21 -24.65 -22.73 -6.98
N PRO A 22 -23.56 -23.51 -6.97
CA PRO A 22 -22.23 -22.99 -7.27
C PRO A 22 -22.18 -22.49 -8.71
N TYR A 23 -21.36 -21.48 -8.95
CA TYR A 23 -21.12 -20.88 -10.26
C TYR A 23 -19.65 -20.60 -10.49
N THR A 24 -19.26 -20.54 -11.75
CA THR A 24 -17.90 -20.23 -12.19
C THR A 24 -17.68 -18.72 -12.22
N LEU A 25 -16.66 -18.25 -11.50
CA LEU A 25 -16.10 -16.91 -11.58
C LEU A 25 -14.88 -16.91 -12.49
N TYR A 26 -14.82 -15.94 -13.39
CA TYR A 26 -13.69 -15.65 -14.26
C TYR A 26 -12.84 -14.56 -13.63
N ASN A 27 -11.56 -14.84 -13.41
CA ASN A 27 -10.62 -13.91 -12.79
C ASN A 27 -9.98 -13.07 -13.90
N ILE A 28 -10.51 -11.86 -14.14
CA ILE A 28 -10.04 -10.96 -15.18
C ILE A 28 -8.84 -10.18 -14.65
N THR A 29 -7.65 -10.35 -15.23
CA THR A 29 -6.48 -9.51 -14.95
C THR A 29 -6.48 -8.27 -15.84
N LEU A 30 -6.30 -7.11 -15.21
CA LEU A 30 -6.16 -5.82 -15.89
C LEU A 30 -4.79 -5.25 -15.52
N ARG A 31 -3.90 -5.16 -16.50
CA ARG A 31 -2.59 -4.51 -16.33
C ARG A 31 -2.66 -3.10 -16.92
N LEU A 32 -2.53 -2.10 -16.05
CA LEU A 32 -2.39 -0.69 -16.42
C LEU A 32 -0.93 -0.27 -16.14
N PRO A 33 -0.41 0.79 -16.78
CA PRO A 33 0.99 1.20 -16.63
C PRO A 33 1.47 1.40 -15.18
N LEU A 34 0.56 1.80 -14.29
CA LEU A 34 0.88 2.10 -12.88
C LEU A 34 0.32 1.10 -11.88
N ARG A 35 -0.59 0.21 -12.30
CA ARG A 35 -1.24 -0.74 -11.38
C ARG A 35 -1.81 -1.94 -12.13
N SER A 36 -1.70 -3.10 -11.52
CA SER A 36 -2.40 -4.31 -11.95
C SER A 36 -3.44 -4.68 -10.91
N PHE A 37 -4.65 -5.00 -11.36
CA PHE A 37 -5.66 -5.54 -10.45
C PHE A 37 -6.50 -6.58 -11.16
N VAL A 38 -7.18 -7.40 -10.36
CA VAL A 38 -8.06 -8.44 -10.86
C VAL A 38 -9.50 -8.06 -10.60
N VAL A 39 -10.41 -8.54 -11.44
CA VAL A 39 -11.85 -8.41 -11.24
C VAL A 39 -12.48 -9.77 -11.45
N GLN A 40 -13.25 -10.23 -10.48
CA GLN A 40 -13.98 -11.49 -10.61
C GLN A 40 -15.38 -11.22 -11.16
N LYS A 41 -15.74 -11.90 -12.25
CA LYS A 41 -17.07 -11.80 -12.87
C LYS A 41 -17.61 -13.17 -13.22
N ARG A 42 -18.90 -13.39 -13.01
CA ARG A 42 -19.60 -14.59 -13.51
C ARG A 42 -20.10 -14.33 -14.92
N TYR A 43 -20.41 -15.40 -15.66
CA TYR A 43 -20.88 -15.28 -17.04
C TYR A 43 -22.10 -14.34 -17.21
N SER A 44 -23.05 -14.37 -16.28
CA SER A 44 -24.22 -13.48 -16.35
C SER A 44 -23.87 -12.00 -16.20
N ASP A 45 -22.72 -11.66 -15.59
CA ASP A 45 -22.25 -10.28 -15.56
C ASP A 45 -21.72 -9.84 -16.95
N PHE A 46 -21.13 -10.77 -17.72
CA PHE A 46 -20.72 -10.51 -19.11
C PHE A 46 -21.93 -10.37 -20.04
N ASP A 47 -22.97 -11.17 -19.82
CA ASP A 47 -24.25 -11.06 -20.55
C ASP A 47 -24.91 -9.70 -20.30
N ALA A 48 -24.95 -9.27 -19.03
CA ALA A 48 -25.43 -7.94 -18.66
C ALA A 48 -24.58 -6.82 -19.28
N LEU A 49 -23.24 -6.96 -19.27
CA LEU A 49 -22.35 -6.02 -19.96
C LEU A 49 -22.65 -5.95 -21.46
N HIS A 50 -22.78 -7.10 -22.12
CA HIS A 50 -23.03 -7.16 -23.56
C HIS A 50 -24.35 -6.45 -23.94
N GLN A 51 -25.40 -6.67 -23.15
CA GLN A 51 -26.69 -6.00 -23.33
C GLN A 51 -26.57 -4.49 -23.12
N ALA A 52 -25.91 -4.05 -22.04
CA ALA A 52 -25.70 -2.63 -21.76
C ALA A 52 -24.87 -1.93 -22.84
N LEU A 53 -23.77 -2.56 -23.31
CA LEU A 53 -22.95 -2.05 -24.39
C LEU A 53 -23.75 -1.90 -25.70
N THR A 54 -24.56 -2.90 -26.04
CA THR A 54 -25.38 -2.87 -27.25
C THR A 54 -26.46 -1.79 -27.17
N GLN A 55 -27.06 -1.58 -25.99
CA GLN A 55 -28.06 -0.53 -25.75
C GLN A 55 -27.46 0.87 -25.77
N GLU A 56 -26.34 1.12 -25.09
CA GLU A 56 -25.70 2.44 -25.00
C GLU A 56 -25.10 2.88 -26.35
N VAL A 57 -24.52 1.95 -27.11
CA VAL A 57 -23.84 2.25 -28.38
C VAL A 57 -24.77 2.14 -29.59
N GLY A 58 -25.84 1.35 -29.49
CA GLY A 58 -26.74 1.04 -30.62
C GLY A 58 -26.14 0.08 -31.65
N ALA A 59 -25.00 -0.56 -31.34
CA ALA A 59 -24.34 -1.54 -32.20
C ALA A 59 -23.69 -2.65 -31.37
N PRO A 60 -23.65 -3.91 -31.88
CA PRO A 60 -23.02 -5.00 -31.16
C PRO A 60 -21.50 -4.79 -31.04
N PRO A 61 -20.87 -5.23 -29.93
CA PRO A 61 -19.42 -5.22 -29.78
C PRO A 61 -18.68 -5.97 -30.92
N PRO A 62 -17.36 -5.70 -31.11
CA PRO A 62 -16.59 -6.25 -32.23
C PRO A 62 -16.53 -7.78 -32.28
N GLU A 63 -16.60 -8.43 -31.12
CA GLU A 63 -16.65 -9.89 -30.99
C GLU A 63 -17.97 -10.26 -30.30
N PRO A 64 -18.67 -11.32 -30.76
CA PRO A 64 -19.88 -11.78 -30.10
C PRO A 64 -19.57 -12.43 -28.74
N LEU A 65 -20.51 -12.35 -27.81
CA LEU A 65 -20.39 -13.05 -26.54
C LEU A 65 -20.51 -14.57 -26.76
N PRO A 66 -19.62 -15.40 -26.18
CA PRO A 66 -19.72 -16.86 -26.31
C PRO A 66 -21.05 -17.37 -25.75
N ALA A 67 -21.66 -18.33 -26.44
CA ALA A 67 -23.02 -18.78 -26.15
C ALA A 67 -23.17 -19.51 -24.79
N LYS A 68 -24.39 -19.47 -24.24
CA LYS A 68 -24.76 -20.24 -23.05
C LYS A 68 -24.84 -21.73 -23.39
N HIS A 69 -24.16 -22.56 -22.61
CA HIS A 69 -24.38 -24.01 -22.59
C HIS A 69 -25.52 -24.30 -21.62
N TRP A 70 -26.63 -24.82 -22.14
CA TRP A 70 -27.87 -25.07 -21.37
C TRP A 70 -27.95 -26.51 -20.84
N LEU A 71 -27.22 -27.45 -21.45
CA LEU A 71 -27.25 -28.88 -21.10
C LEU A 71 -26.13 -29.33 -20.16
N LYS A 72 -25.05 -28.55 -20.01
CA LYS A 72 -23.86 -28.95 -19.25
C LYS A 72 -23.34 -27.77 -18.43
N SER A 73 -23.16 -28.00 -17.13
CA SER A 73 -22.63 -27.00 -16.21
C SER A 73 -21.11 -26.85 -16.39
N THR A 74 -20.62 -25.61 -16.48
CA THR A 74 -19.18 -25.31 -16.44
C THR A 74 -18.55 -25.71 -15.10
N VAL A 75 -19.33 -25.73 -14.02
CA VAL A 75 -18.82 -26.15 -12.69
C VAL A 75 -18.32 -27.59 -12.70
N ASN A 76 -18.90 -28.45 -13.53
CA ASN A 76 -18.59 -29.89 -13.56
C ASN A 76 -17.76 -30.30 -14.79
N SER A 77 -17.31 -29.34 -15.61
CA SER A 77 -16.55 -29.62 -16.83
C SER A 77 -15.42 -28.62 -17.03
N VAL A 78 -14.18 -29.11 -16.92
CA VAL A 78 -12.96 -28.33 -17.12
C VAL A 78 -12.86 -27.84 -18.57
N GLU A 79 -13.24 -28.69 -19.54
CA GLU A 79 -13.21 -28.35 -20.97
C GLU A 79 -14.15 -27.19 -21.30
N LEU A 80 -15.43 -27.26 -20.90
CA LEU A 80 -16.39 -26.19 -21.13
C LEU A 80 -16.02 -24.89 -20.40
N THR A 81 -15.39 -25.01 -19.23
CA THR A 81 -14.87 -23.85 -18.51
C THR A 81 -13.75 -23.18 -19.28
N ARG A 82 -12.80 -23.96 -19.82
CA ARG A 82 -11.68 -23.47 -20.60
C ARG A 82 -12.14 -22.85 -21.91
N ASP A 83 -13.06 -23.49 -22.62
CA ASP A 83 -13.59 -22.99 -23.89
C ASP A 83 -14.30 -21.64 -23.69
N ARG A 84 -15.13 -21.54 -22.65
CA ARG A 84 -15.77 -20.28 -22.27
C ARG A 84 -14.77 -19.24 -21.79
N GLN A 85 -13.74 -19.62 -21.03
CA GLN A 85 -12.67 -18.72 -20.57
C GLN A 85 -11.95 -18.07 -21.76
N VAL A 86 -11.56 -18.86 -22.77
CA VAL A 86 -10.91 -18.37 -24.00
C VAL A 86 -11.85 -17.46 -24.78
N GLY A 87 -13.11 -17.83 -24.94
CA GLY A 87 -14.11 -17.01 -25.64
C GLY A 87 -14.37 -15.66 -24.94
N LEU A 88 -14.47 -15.65 -23.61
CA LEU A 88 -14.66 -14.42 -22.84
C LEU A 88 -13.41 -13.53 -22.85
N GLU A 89 -12.21 -14.11 -22.82
CA GLU A 89 -10.97 -13.36 -22.97
C GLU A 89 -10.88 -12.69 -24.34
N LYS A 90 -11.17 -13.44 -25.41
CA LYS A 90 -11.23 -12.91 -26.78
C LYS A 90 -12.24 -11.76 -26.89
N TYR A 91 -13.43 -11.93 -26.31
CA TYR A 91 -14.47 -10.90 -26.26
C TYR A 91 -13.99 -9.60 -25.60
N LEU A 92 -13.40 -9.69 -24.41
CA LEU A 92 -12.90 -8.50 -23.71
C LEU A 92 -11.72 -7.84 -24.43
N ARG A 93 -10.78 -8.63 -24.98
CA ARG A 93 -9.66 -8.09 -25.75
C ARG A 93 -10.12 -7.38 -27.02
N ALA A 94 -11.07 -7.95 -27.75
CA ALA A 94 -11.62 -7.32 -28.93
C ALA A 94 -12.24 -5.94 -28.61
N ILE A 95 -12.91 -5.79 -27.46
CA ILE A 95 -13.40 -4.49 -27.00
C ILE A 95 -12.25 -3.58 -26.57
N ALA A 96 -11.26 -4.10 -25.82
CA ALA A 96 -10.12 -3.37 -25.27
C ALA A 96 -9.18 -2.78 -26.34
N GLU A 97 -8.92 -3.56 -27.38
CA GLU A 97 -7.89 -3.34 -28.41
C GLU A 97 -8.47 -2.80 -29.72
N SER A 98 -9.79 -2.88 -29.93
CA SER A 98 -10.44 -2.32 -31.12
C SER A 98 -10.08 -0.84 -31.29
N PRO A 99 -9.72 -0.38 -32.50
CA PRO A 99 -9.46 1.05 -32.75
C PRO A 99 -10.68 1.91 -32.44
N ASP A 100 -11.86 1.32 -32.50
CA ASP A 100 -13.12 1.96 -32.19
C ASP A 100 -13.41 1.97 -30.69
N ARG A 101 -13.53 3.18 -30.14
CA ARG A 101 -13.56 3.43 -28.69
C ARG A 101 -14.96 3.45 -28.10
N ARG A 102 -16.01 3.48 -28.93
CA ARG A 102 -17.39 3.72 -28.48
C ARG A 102 -17.86 2.75 -27.40
N TRP A 103 -17.44 1.48 -27.45
CA TRP A 103 -17.76 0.50 -26.40
C TRP A 103 -16.94 0.69 -25.12
N ARG A 104 -15.69 1.14 -25.21
CA ARG A 104 -14.79 1.32 -24.06
C ARG A 104 -15.06 2.59 -23.26
N ASP A 105 -15.58 3.61 -23.92
CA ASP A 105 -15.88 4.89 -23.30
C ASP A 105 -17.24 4.88 -22.56
N THR A 106 -18.00 3.79 -22.64
CA THR A 106 -19.27 3.59 -21.91
C THR A 106 -19.08 3.49 -20.40
N SER A 107 -20.10 3.92 -19.64
CA SER A 107 -20.14 3.69 -18.18
C SER A 107 -20.23 2.22 -17.83
N ALA A 108 -20.95 1.42 -18.62
CA ALA A 108 -21.10 -0.02 -18.42
C ALA A 108 -19.76 -0.75 -18.45
N TRP A 109 -18.89 -0.43 -19.41
CA TRP A 109 -17.54 -1.01 -19.50
C TRP A 109 -16.70 -0.71 -18.27
N ARG A 110 -16.71 0.56 -17.83
CA ARG A 110 -15.93 1.00 -16.66
C ARG A 110 -16.41 0.35 -15.38
N ALA A 111 -17.72 0.30 -15.17
CA ALA A 111 -18.34 -0.35 -14.02
C ALA A 111 -18.06 -1.86 -13.99
N PHE A 112 -18.12 -2.52 -15.15
CA PHE A 112 -17.80 -3.93 -15.25
C PHE A 112 -16.35 -4.21 -14.86
N LEU A 113 -15.39 -3.41 -15.35
CA LEU A 113 -13.98 -3.56 -15.02
C LEU A 113 -13.57 -2.92 -13.68
N ASN A 114 -14.51 -2.41 -12.88
CA ASN A 114 -14.22 -1.65 -11.65
C ASN A 114 -13.17 -0.54 -11.85
N LEU A 115 -13.17 0.10 -13.03
CA LEU A 115 -12.25 1.19 -13.33
C LEU A 115 -12.72 2.47 -12.63
N PRO A 116 -11.82 3.28 -12.03
CA PRO A 116 -12.22 4.56 -11.45
C PRO A 116 -12.83 5.45 -12.53
N SER A 117 -13.89 6.17 -12.16
CA SER A 117 -14.57 7.10 -13.06
C SER A 117 -13.59 8.19 -13.51
N SER A 118 -13.71 8.64 -14.76
CA SER A 118 -12.83 9.68 -15.32
C SER A 118 -12.93 11.03 -14.57
N SER A 119 -13.92 11.17 -13.69
CA SER A 119 -14.24 12.40 -12.96
C SER A 119 -13.86 12.39 -11.48
N THR A 120 -13.32 11.29 -10.94
CA THR A 120 -13.00 11.19 -9.51
C THR A 120 -11.55 10.78 -9.29
N THR A 121 -10.69 11.78 -9.21
CA THR A 121 -9.47 11.73 -8.39
C THR A 121 -9.90 11.47 -6.95
N ASN A 122 -9.50 10.32 -6.39
CA ASN A 122 -9.78 9.88 -5.02
C ASN A 122 -11.25 9.50 -4.74
N SER A 123 -11.60 8.23 -4.95
CA SER A 123 -12.71 7.62 -4.21
C SER A 123 -12.37 6.17 -3.91
N ALA A 124 -12.47 5.85 -2.63
CA ALA A 124 -12.09 4.58 -2.03
C ALA A 124 -12.82 3.41 -2.69
N ILE A 125 -12.07 2.61 -3.45
CA ILE A 125 -12.45 1.21 -3.67
C ILE A 125 -12.35 0.57 -2.30
N SER A 126 -13.47 0.10 -1.75
CA SER A 126 -13.53 -0.52 -0.42
C SER A 126 -12.37 -1.48 -0.23
N ALA A 127 -11.59 -1.32 0.84
CA ALA A 127 -10.40 -2.14 1.11
C ALA A 127 -10.69 -3.65 1.00
N GLY A 128 -11.90 -4.09 1.39
CA GLY A 128 -12.34 -5.48 1.25
C GLY A 128 -12.48 -6.01 -0.19
N GLY A 129 -12.80 -5.14 -1.17
CA GLY A 129 -12.97 -5.52 -2.58
C GLY A 129 -11.63 -5.62 -3.33
N MET A 130 -10.66 -4.75 -3.01
CA MET A 130 -9.29 -4.86 -3.53
C MET A 130 -8.58 -6.11 -2.99
N ILE A 131 -8.77 -6.46 -1.70
CA ILE A 131 -8.11 -7.61 -1.08
C ILE A 131 -8.61 -8.93 -1.68
N LYS A 132 -9.93 -9.11 -1.85
CA LYS A 132 -10.48 -10.33 -2.50
C LYS A 132 -9.97 -10.51 -3.94
N ASN A 133 -9.91 -9.42 -4.70
CA ASN A 133 -9.38 -9.43 -6.07
C ASN A 133 -7.85 -9.66 -6.12
N ALA A 134 -7.08 -9.09 -5.19
CA ALA A 134 -5.64 -9.32 -5.11
C ALA A 134 -5.28 -10.79 -4.83
N VAL A 135 -6.06 -11.50 -4.00
CA VAL A 135 -5.85 -12.94 -3.70
C VAL A 135 -6.14 -13.85 -4.90
N ALA A 136 -7.08 -13.48 -5.77
CA ALA A 136 -7.34 -14.17 -7.03
C ALA A 136 -6.27 -13.84 -8.09
N GLY A 137 -5.79 -12.59 -8.10
CA GLY A 137 -4.76 -12.12 -9.02
C GLY A 137 -3.34 -12.57 -8.72
N ALA A 138 -2.99 -12.78 -7.46
CA ALA A 138 -1.68 -13.29 -7.06
C ALA A 138 -1.38 -14.70 -7.61
N ALA A 139 -2.39 -15.41 -8.14
CA ALA A 139 -2.23 -16.68 -8.85
C ALA A 139 -1.73 -16.51 -10.31
N ASP A 140 -1.50 -15.29 -10.76
CA ASP A 140 -0.87 -14.98 -12.04
C ASP A 140 0.59 -14.54 -11.83
N PRO A 141 1.58 -15.08 -12.59
CA PRO A 141 2.98 -14.79 -12.35
C PRO A 141 3.36 -13.31 -12.44
N GLY A 142 2.76 -12.54 -13.36
CA GLY A 142 3.04 -11.11 -13.54
C GLY A 142 2.40 -10.28 -12.44
N THR A 143 1.11 -10.51 -12.20
CA THR A 143 0.36 -9.81 -11.14
C THR A 143 0.98 -10.02 -9.75
N TRP A 144 1.54 -11.21 -9.48
CA TRP A 144 2.26 -11.49 -8.24
C TRP A 144 3.49 -10.57 -8.06
N LEU A 145 4.26 -10.31 -9.11
CA LEU A 145 5.42 -9.42 -9.04
C LEU A 145 5.00 -7.96 -8.84
N ASP A 146 3.88 -7.55 -9.42
CA ASP A 146 3.31 -6.22 -9.21
C ASP A 146 2.88 -6.03 -7.75
N ILE A 147 2.17 -7.01 -7.17
CA ILE A 147 1.79 -7.00 -5.75
C ILE A 147 3.04 -6.97 -4.85
N HIS A 148 4.11 -7.66 -5.23
CA HIS A 148 5.38 -7.62 -4.49
C HIS A 148 6.05 -6.24 -4.56
N ARG A 149 6.01 -5.56 -5.71
CA ARG A 149 6.51 -4.18 -5.83
C ARG A 149 5.72 -3.21 -4.96
N ASP A 150 4.39 -3.34 -4.93
CA ASP A 150 3.53 -2.57 -4.02
C ASP A 150 3.86 -2.85 -2.55
N LEU A 151 4.17 -4.10 -2.20
CA LEU A 151 4.62 -4.47 -0.86
C LEU A 151 5.96 -3.78 -0.50
N LYS A 152 6.97 -3.79 -1.39
CA LYS A 152 8.23 -3.06 -1.15
C LYS A 152 7.95 -1.58 -0.89
N GLN A 153 7.07 -0.96 -1.67
CA GLN A 153 6.71 0.45 -1.49
C GLN A 153 6.05 0.72 -0.13
N ASN A 154 5.11 -0.13 0.30
CA ASN A 154 4.49 0.01 1.62
C ASN A 154 5.50 -0.19 2.76
N LEU A 155 6.43 -1.12 2.65
CA LEU A 155 7.45 -1.32 3.68
C LEU A 155 8.41 -0.12 3.77
N HIS A 156 8.76 0.48 2.64
CA HIS A 156 9.53 1.72 2.61
C HIS A 156 8.75 2.90 3.22
N GLU A 157 7.45 3.04 2.90
CA GLU A 157 6.59 4.06 3.50
C GLU A 157 6.45 3.89 5.02
N ALA A 158 6.35 2.66 5.51
CA ALA A 158 6.33 2.36 6.94
C ALA A 158 7.62 2.84 7.63
N ARG A 159 8.81 2.62 7.01
CA ARG A 159 10.09 3.15 7.51
C ARG A 159 10.08 4.66 7.59
N GLN A 160 9.61 5.35 6.55
CA GLN A 160 9.53 6.81 6.53
C GLN A 160 8.61 7.35 7.63
N CYS A 161 7.46 6.71 7.85
CA CYS A 161 6.52 7.09 8.92
C CYS A 161 7.15 6.91 10.31
N LEU A 162 7.89 5.82 10.53
CA LEU A 162 8.61 5.60 11.78
C LEU A 162 9.72 6.64 11.98
N SER A 163 10.47 6.99 10.94
CA SER A 163 11.48 8.05 11.01
C SER A 163 10.86 9.41 11.33
N ARG A 164 9.74 9.78 10.70
CA ARG A 164 9.00 11.02 11.01
C ARG A 164 8.48 11.04 12.44
N ARG A 165 8.00 9.89 12.94
CA ARG A 165 7.58 9.75 14.33
C ARG A 165 8.74 10.03 15.27
N ASP A 166 9.88 9.37 15.05
CA ASP A 166 11.03 9.50 15.94
C ASP A 166 11.55 10.96 15.94
N ALA A 167 11.63 11.60 14.77
CA ALA A 167 11.98 13.02 14.67
C ALA A 167 10.96 13.94 15.37
N ALA A 168 9.66 13.61 15.34
CA ALA A 168 8.64 14.38 16.05
C ALA A 168 8.73 14.21 17.58
N VAL A 169 9.16 13.03 18.05
CA VAL A 169 9.47 12.80 19.47
C VAL A 169 10.66 13.65 19.90
N ASP A 170 11.72 13.72 19.09
CA ASP A 170 12.91 14.55 19.39
C ASP A 170 12.58 16.05 19.48
N ASN A 171 11.56 16.50 18.76
CA ASN A 171 11.09 17.90 18.77
C ASN A 171 9.97 18.16 19.80
N ASP A 172 9.74 17.24 20.75
CA ASP A 172 8.65 17.29 21.75
C ASP A 172 7.24 17.48 21.17
N ASN A 173 7.05 17.16 19.88
CA ASN A 173 5.76 17.28 19.20
C ASN A 173 4.97 15.98 19.31
N SER A 174 4.37 15.78 20.49
CA SER A 174 3.58 14.58 20.82
C SER A 174 2.45 14.30 19.82
N THR A 175 1.78 15.34 19.30
CA THR A 175 0.70 15.19 18.31
C THR A 175 1.20 14.64 16.97
N ALA A 176 2.30 15.18 16.44
CA ALA A 176 2.89 14.71 15.20
C ALA A 176 3.49 13.30 15.35
N ALA A 177 4.08 12.99 16.51
CA ALA A 177 4.57 11.65 16.82
C ALA A 177 3.43 10.61 16.84
N ALA A 178 2.31 10.93 17.48
CA ALA A 178 1.14 10.05 17.52
C ALA A 178 0.56 9.82 16.12
N GLU A 179 0.45 10.86 15.30
CA GLU A 179 -0.06 10.77 13.93
C GLU A 179 0.86 9.92 13.03
N ALA A 180 2.16 10.18 13.04
CA ALA A 180 3.15 9.42 12.27
C ALA A 180 3.22 7.95 12.73
N GLY A 181 3.10 7.68 14.04
CA GLY A 181 3.01 6.33 14.58
C GLY A 181 1.74 5.60 14.15
N ALA A 182 0.59 6.29 14.12
CA ALA A 182 -0.65 5.71 13.62
C ALA A 182 -0.60 5.43 12.11
N ALA A 183 0.03 6.31 11.32
CA ALA A 183 0.28 6.09 9.90
C ALA A 183 1.16 4.85 9.66
N ALA A 184 2.27 4.72 10.39
CA ALA A 184 3.15 3.55 10.31
C ALA A 184 2.38 2.24 10.59
N LYS A 185 1.56 2.21 11.64
CA LYS A 185 0.74 1.04 11.98
C LYS A 185 -0.25 0.66 10.88
N ARG A 186 -0.94 1.64 10.27
CA ARG A 186 -1.87 1.39 9.15
C ARG A 186 -1.15 0.74 7.97
N VAL A 187 0.02 1.26 7.61
CA VAL A 187 0.83 0.73 6.51
C VAL A 187 1.36 -0.67 6.83
N LEU A 188 1.82 -0.94 8.06
CA LEU A 188 2.27 -2.27 8.49
C LEU A 188 1.18 -3.34 8.47
N VAL A 189 -0.07 -2.97 8.81
CA VAL A 189 -1.23 -3.85 8.66
C VAL A 189 -1.48 -4.17 7.20
N ARG A 190 -1.46 -3.15 6.32
CA ARG A 190 -1.60 -3.33 4.87
C ARG A 190 -0.52 -4.26 4.31
N SER A 191 0.75 -4.04 4.66
CA SER A 191 1.87 -4.91 4.27
C SER A 191 1.66 -6.36 4.73
N GLY A 192 1.15 -6.57 5.94
CA GLY A 192 0.78 -7.91 6.43
C GLY A 192 -0.26 -8.61 5.54
N THR A 193 -1.30 -7.89 5.12
CA THR A 193 -2.31 -8.45 4.20
C THR A 193 -1.73 -8.80 2.82
N LEU A 194 -0.83 -7.97 2.28
CA LEU A 194 -0.18 -8.24 0.99
C LEU A 194 0.77 -9.44 1.08
N ILE A 195 1.51 -9.60 2.17
CA ILE A 195 2.36 -10.78 2.43
C ILE A 195 1.52 -12.07 2.45
N ALA A 196 0.36 -12.06 3.10
CA ALA A 196 -0.54 -13.21 3.12
C ALA A 196 -1.05 -13.53 1.70
N THR A 197 -1.47 -12.49 0.96
CA THR A 197 -1.92 -12.59 -0.44
C THR A 197 -0.85 -13.18 -1.36
N LEU A 198 0.40 -12.72 -1.25
CA LEU A 198 1.54 -13.23 -2.03
C LEU A 198 1.87 -14.68 -1.69
N ALA A 199 1.81 -15.06 -0.42
CA ALA A 199 2.04 -16.44 0.01
C ALA A 199 0.96 -17.40 -0.52
N ASP A 200 -0.31 -17.00 -0.45
CA ASP A 200 -1.43 -17.78 -1.01
C ASP A 200 -1.37 -17.86 -2.54
N GLY A 201 -1.01 -16.76 -3.21
CA GLY A 201 -0.79 -16.73 -4.65
C GLY A 201 0.34 -17.66 -5.08
N LEU A 202 1.45 -17.66 -4.35
CA LEU A 202 2.60 -18.55 -4.59
C LEU A 202 2.21 -20.02 -4.44
N ARG A 203 1.37 -20.37 -3.45
CA ARG A 203 0.85 -21.74 -3.28
C ARG A 203 0.01 -22.18 -4.48
N LYS A 204 -0.93 -21.35 -4.96
CA LYS A 204 -1.75 -21.64 -6.15
C LYS A 204 -0.91 -21.77 -7.43
N LEU A 205 0.13 -20.95 -7.54
CA LEU A 205 1.10 -20.98 -8.64
C LEU A 205 1.93 -22.28 -8.64
N GLN A 206 2.27 -22.80 -7.46
CA GLN A 206 2.91 -24.11 -7.28
C GLN A 206 1.99 -25.25 -7.73
N GLU A 207 0.74 -25.24 -7.27
CA GLU A 207 -0.27 -26.25 -7.59
C GLU A 207 -0.56 -26.30 -9.10
N SER A 208 -0.60 -25.15 -9.75
CA SER A 208 -0.84 -25.04 -11.20
C SER A 208 0.41 -25.30 -12.06
N LYS A 209 1.58 -25.58 -11.46
CA LYS A 209 2.86 -25.81 -12.16
C LYS A 209 3.20 -24.74 -13.21
N ARG A 210 2.75 -23.49 -12.98
CA ARG A 210 2.96 -22.37 -13.92
C ARG A 210 4.35 -21.75 -13.82
N LEU A 211 5.15 -22.12 -12.80
CA LEU A 211 6.51 -21.64 -12.61
C LEU A 211 7.49 -22.81 -12.51
N GLY A 212 8.71 -22.57 -13.00
CA GLY A 212 9.85 -23.45 -12.76
C GLY A 212 10.31 -23.40 -11.30
N GLU A 213 10.99 -24.46 -10.85
CA GLU A 213 11.43 -24.64 -9.46
C GLU A 213 12.34 -23.50 -8.96
N GLY A 214 13.23 -23.00 -9.82
CA GLY A 214 14.12 -21.88 -9.48
C GLY A 214 13.38 -20.57 -9.22
N GLU A 215 12.39 -20.23 -10.04
CA GLU A 215 11.59 -19.02 -9.85
C GLU A 215 10.63 -19.16 -8.66
N LEU A 216 10.12 -20.37 -8.41
CA LEU A 216 9.34 -20.65 -7.21
C LEU A 216 10.16 -20.45 -5.93
N ARG A 217 11.42 -20.92 -5.93
CA ARG A 217 12.37 -20.69 -4.83
C ARG A 217 12.64 -19.21 -4.63
N ARG A 218 12.96 -18.47 -5.69
CA ARG A 218 13.16 -17.01 -5.64
C ARG A 218 11.97 -16.28 -5.03
N ARG A 219 10.74 -16.59 -5.46
CA ARG A 219 9.52 -15.95 -4.93
C ARG A 219 9.25 -16.27 -3.47
N ARG A 220 9.61 -17.48 -3.03
CA ARG A 220 9.55 -17.86 -1.61
C ARG A 220 10.54 -17.04 -0.78
N ASP A 221 11.74 -16.83 -1.30
CA ASP A 221 12.77 -16.03 -0.65
C ASP A 221 12.37 -14.54 -0.55
N LEU A 222 11.72 -13.99 -1.58
CA LEU A 222 11.15 -12.64 -1.53
C LEU A 222 10.08 -12.48 -0.44
N VAL A 223 9.19 -13.47 -0.29
CA VAL A 223 8.14 -13.44 0.73
C VAL A 223 8.74 -13.60 2.14
N SER A 224 9.76 -14.45 2.31
CA SER A 224 10.42 -14.60 3.61
C SER A 224 11.18 -13.34 4.01
N GLN A 225 11.88 -12.71 3.07
CA GLN A 225 12.54 -11.42 3.28
C GLN A 225 11.55 -10.33 3.71
N ALA A 226 10.43 -10.18 2.99
CA ALA A 226 9.41 -9.19 3.33
C ALA A 226 8.74 -9.45 4.69
N ARG A 227 8.59 -10.73 5.09
CA ARG A 227 8.11 -11.11 6.43
C ARG A 227 9.06 -10.65 7.53
N MET A 228 10.35 -10.95 7.38
CA MET A 228 11.38 -10.55 8.35
C MET A 228 11.46 -9.02 8.48
N GLU A 229 11.41 -8.31 7.35
CA GLU A 229 11.41 -6.85 7.33
C GLU A 229 10.18 -6.27 8.04
N ARG A 230 8.98 -6.76 7.70
CA ARG A 230 7.74 -6.31 8.35
C ARG A 230 7.77 -6.57 9.85
N GLU A 231 8.26 -7.72 10.29
CA GLU A 231 8.40 -8.04 11.72
C GLU A 231 9.39 -7.12 12.43
N GLY A 232 10.51 -6.79 11.79
CA GLY A 232 11.47 -5.80 12.30
C GLY A 232 10.83 -4.42 12.46
N LEU A 233 10.10 -3.95 11.44
CA LEU A 233 9.40 -2.66 11.50
C LEU A 233 8.26 -2.65 12.52
N ASP A 234 7.58 -3.78 12.73
CA ASP A 234 6.55 -3.93 13.76
C ASP A 234 7.14 -3.87 15.17
N LYS A 235 8.30 -4.52 15.38
CA LYS A 235 9.07 -4.38 16.62
C LYS A 235 9.47 -2.91 16.86
N LEU A 236 9.98 -2.23 15.85
CA LEU A 236 10.34 -0.79 15.92
C LEU A 236 9.13 0.13 16.16
N SER A 237 7.97 -0.23 15.58
CA SER A 237 6.71 0.47 15.81
C SER A 237 6.27 0.34 17.27
N ASN A 238 6.45 -0.84 17.87
CA ASN A 238 6.03 -1.13 19.24
C ASN A 238 7.07 -0.73 20.29
N SER A 239 8.36 -0.64 19.94
CA SER A 239 9.40 -0.03 20.77
C SER A 239 9.28 1.48 20.73
N MET A 240 8.26 2.01 21.41
CA MET A 240 8.33 3.40 21.85
C MET A 240 9.39 3.46 22.96
N PRO A 241 10.34 4.41 22.95
CA PRO A 241 10.85 4.89 24.21
C PRO A 241 9.64 5.43 24.96
N ASN A 242 9.28 4.80 26.07
CA ASN A 242 8.39 5.43 27.03
C ASN A 242 9.04 6.78 27.34
N SER A 243 8.47 7.89 26.88
CA SER A 243 8.84 9.18 27.41
C SER A 243 8.64 9.08 28.92
N THR A 244 9.74 9.07 29.66
CA THR A 244 9.77 9.14 31.11
C THR A 244 9.38 10.54 31.62
N SER A 245 8.61 11.31 30.85
CA SER A 245 7.97 12.56 31.26
C SER A 245 6.56 12.34 31.84
N ALA A 246 6.31 11.17 32.45
CA ALA A 246 5.13 10.91 33.25
C ALA A 246 5.50 10.66 34.72
N SER A 247 6.12 11.66 35.37
CA SER A 247 5.91 11.84 36.80
C SER A 247 4.42 12.13 37.02
N GLY A 248 3.71 11.13 37.52
CA GLY A 248 2.41 11.26 38.17
C GLY A 248 1.20 11.34 37.26
N ARG A 249 0.67 10.17 36.85
CA ARG A 249 -0.78 9.88 36.84
C ARG A 249 -1.07 8.46 36.35
N GLY A 250 -1.06 7.53 37.30
CA GLY A 250 -1.77 6.27 37.20
C GLY A 250 -2.64 6.12 38.44
N GLY A 251 -3.95 6.34 38.30
CA GLY A 251 -4.92 5.98 39.34
C GLY A 251 -6.17 6.86 39.45
N LEU A 252 -7.26 6.35 38.86
CA LEU A 252 -8.67 6.50 39.24
C LEU A 252 -9.38 7.88 39.21
N SER A 253 -10.54 7.83 38.53
CA SER A 253 -11.83 8.44 38.88
C SER A 253 -11.99 9.97 38.93
N GLN A 254 -12.97 10.39 38.12
CA GLN A 254 -13.92 11.47 38.38
C GLN A 254 -13.48 12.90 38.03
N GLY A 255 -14.09 13.41 36.97
CA GLY A 255 -13.96 14.81 36.59
C GLY A 255 -14.60 15.73 37.63
N GLN A 256 -13.82 16.71 38.06
CA GLN A 256 -14.28 18.01 38.55
C GLN A 256 -13.17 19.02 38.29
N ALA A 257 -13.44 20.01 37.42
CA ALA A 257 -12.58 21.17 37.29
C ALA A 257 -12.75 22.02 38.56
N SER A 258 -11.63 22.37 39.22
CA SER A 258 -11.65 23.20 40.43
C SER A 258 -12.03 24.64 40.10
N ALA A 259 -12.89 25.25 40.90
CA ALA A 259 -13.41 26.60 40.71
C ALA A 259 -12.34 27.71 40.76
N THR A 260 -11.12 27.38 41.19
CA THR A 260 -9.96 28.28 41.23
C THR A 260 -9.40 28.57 39.83
N ASP A 261 -9.46 27.61 38.91
CA ASP A 261 -8.85 27.75 37.58
C ASP A 261 -9.70 28.65 36.65
N LYS A 262 -11.00 28.79 36.94
CA LYS A 262 -11.87 29.76 36.27
C LYS A 262 -11.70 31.19 36.79
N ALA A 263 -11.19 31.39 38.00
CA ALA A 263 -11.07 32.72 38.61
C ALA A 263 -9.87 33.53 38.04
N GLY A 264 -8.82 32.85 37.57
CA GLY A 264 -7.66 33.50 36.97
C GLY A 264 -7.90 34.08 35.57
N LEU A 265 -8.90 33.58 34.84
CA LEU A 265 -9.18 33.99 33.46
C LEU A 265 -10.09 35.23 33.34
N LEU A 266 -10.75 35.63 34.43
CA LEU A 266 -11.75 36.71 34.44
C LEU A 266 -11.26 38.01 35.10
N LYS A 267 -10.07 38.01 35.72
CA LYS A 267 -9.50 39.23 36.31
C LYS A 267 -8.53 39.87 35.32
N GLY A 268 -9.08 40.68 34.42
CA GLY A 268 -8.33 41.54 33.52
C GLY A 268 -7.37 42.45 34.29
N GLY A 269 -6.08 42.14 34.22
CA GLY A 269 -4.98 42.94 34.73
C GLY A 269 -3.98 43.16 33.62
N ARG A 270 -3.82 44.42 33.18
CA ARG A 270 -2.85 44.85 32.16
C ARG A 270 -1.42 44.42 32.56
N PRO A 271 -0.56 43.98 31.63
CA PRO A 271 0.81 43.61 31.97
C PRO A 271 1.60 44.87 32.35
N ALA A 272 2.07 44.92 33.59
CA ALA A 272 3.00 45.94 34.08
C ALA A 272 4.37 45.77 33.38
N GLY A 273 4.93 46.88 32.93
CA GLY A 273 6.12 46.94 32.07
C GLY A 273 7.36 46.29 32.65
N ARG A 274 8.10 45.60 31.78
CA ARG A 274 9.41 45.01 32.04
C ARG A 274 10.45 46.13 32.06
N VAL A 275 11.02 46.43 33.23
CA VAL A 275 12.15 47.35 33.38
C VAL A 275 13.44 46.60 33.04
N LEU A 276 14.21 47.12 32.10
CA LEU A 276 15.50 46.56 31.67
C LEU A 276 16.55 46.79 32.77
N GLY A 277 17.04 45.71 33.39
CA GLY A 277 18.15 45.76 34.37
C GLY A 277 17.87 45.20 35.77
N ALA A 278 16.67 44.69 36.06
CA ALA A 278 16.43 43.97 37.32
C ALA A 278 17.04 42.55 37.26
N PRO A 279 17.67 42.03 38.35
CA PRO A 279 18.07 40.63 38.43
C PRO A 279 16.85 39.76 38.14
N LEU A 280 16.99 38.74 37.29
CA LEU A 280 15.88 37.84 37.02
C LEU A 280 15.38 37.29 38.37
N PRO A 281 14.07 37.38 38.66
CA PRO A 281 13.53 36.76 39.85
C PRO A 281 13.88 35.27 39.82
N GLU A 282 14.36 34.74 40.94
CA GLU A 282 14.67 33.33 41.08
C GLU A 282 13.45 32.50 40.67
N THR A 283 13.70 31.45 39.88
CA THR A 283 12.65 30.54 39.43
C THR A 283 11.97 29.90 40.64
N ASP A 284 10.67 29.63 40.57
CA ASP A 284 9.90 29.06 41.69
C ASP A 284 10.52 27.75 42.24
N LYS A 285 11.29 27.03 41.41
CA LYS A 285 12.04 25.82 41.79
C LYS A 285 13.28 26.06 42.65
N THR A 286 13.95 27.21 42.49
CA THR A 286 15.19 27.55 43.21
C THR A 286 14.94 28.43 44.43
N ARG A 287 13.75 29.05 44.50
CA ARG A 287 13.36 30.00 45.55
C ARG A 287 13.21 29.37 46.94
N GLU A 288 12.85 28.09 47.02
CA GLU A 288 12.67 27.36 48.30
C GLU A 288 13.92 26.57 48.72
N LEU A 289 14.96 26.53 47.88
CA LEU A 289 16.16 25.72 48.10
C LEU A 289 17.32 26.59 48.59
N GLY A 290 18.00 26.15 49.65
CA GLY A 290 19.30 26.74 50.04
C GLY A 290 20.42 26.36 49.06
N ASN A 291 21.59 27.00 49.18
CA ASN A 291 22.74 26.79 48.29
C ASN A 291 23.13 25.32 48.06
N GLU A 292 23.04 24.48 49.11
CA GLU A 292 23.34 23.05 49.02
C GLU A 292 22.24 22.29 48.24
N GLY A 293 20.98 22.67 48.40
CA GLY A 293 19.85 22.14 47.63
C GLY A 293 19.87 22.57 46.17
N VAL A 294 20.31 23.80 45.87
CA VAL A 294 20.53 24.27 44.49
C VAL A 294 21.63 23.47 43.80
N LEU A 295 22.73 23.17 44.52
CA LEU A 295 23.82 22.34 43.99
C LEU A 295 23.37 20.89 43.73
N GLN A 296 22.50 20.34 44.59
CA GLN A 296 21.92 19.02 44.40
C GLN A 296 20.96 18.99 43.20
N LEU A 297 20.09 20.01 43.06
CA LEU A 297 19.22 20.17 41.90
C LEU A 297 20.02 20.31 40.60
N GLN A 298 21.12 21.05 40.62
CA GLN A 298 22.00 21.19 39.45
C GLN A 298 22.63 19.86 39.05
N LYS A 299 23.04 19.02 40.02
CA LYS A 299 23.55 17.67 39.75
C LYS A 299 22.48 16.77 39.15
N GLU A 300 21.25 16.83 39.66
CA GLU A 300 20.12 16.07 39.13
C GLU A 300 19.76 16.50 37.71
N GLU A 301 19.75 17.81 37.45
CA GLU A 301 19.50 18.35 36.11
C GLU A 301 20.59 17.94 35.12
N MET A 302 21.86 17.93 35.54
CA MET A 302 22.97 17.46 34.72
C MET A 302 22.84 15.97 34.39
N GLN A 303 22.45 15.15 35.37
CA GLN A 303 22.19 13.72 35.15
C GLN A 303 21.01 13.50 34.19
N ASN A 304 19.94 14.30 34.31
CA ASN A 304 18.80 14.23 33.40
C ASN A 304 19.19 14.65 31.97
N GLN A 305 20.05 15.66 31.81
CA GLN A 305 20.59 16.06 30.53
C GLN A 305 21.48 14.98 29.90
N ASP A 306 22.33 14.32 30.69
CA ASP A 306 23.17 13.21 30.21
C ASP A 306 22.29 12.04 29.70
N LEU A 307 21.22 11.70 30.42
CA LEU A 307 20.26 10.68 29.99
C LEU A 307 19.54 11.07 28.69
N ALA A 308 19.17 12.34 28.53
CA ALA A 308 18.56 12.83 27.30
C ALA A 308 19.53 12.76 26.10
N VAL A 309 20.82 13.07 26.32
CA VAL A 309 21.87 12.96 25.29
C VAL A 309 22.09 11.50 24.88
N GLU A 310 22.05 10.55 25.82
CA GLU A 310 22.17 9.13 25.51
C GLU A 310 21.00 8.64 24.63
N GLN A 311 19.78 9.07 24.94
CA GLN A 311 18.59 8.78 24.14
C GLN A 311 18.69 9.38 22.73
N LEU A 312 19.08 10.66 22.63
CA LEU A 312 19.30 11.32 21.33
C LEU A 312 20.37 10.59 20.52
N THR A 313 21.43 10.11 21.16
CA THR A 313 22.49 9.33 20.51
C THR A 313 21.95 8.01 19.95
N ALA A 314 21.08 7.31 20.68
CA ALA A 314 20.44 6.09 20.21
C ALA A 314 19.52 6.35 18.99
N VAL A 315 18.77 7.45 19.00
CA VAL A 315 17.90 7.85 17.89
C VAL A 315 18.73 8.25 16.67
N ILE A 316 19.78 9.06 16.83
CA ILE A 316 20.67 9.47 15.73
C ILE A 316 21.36 8.26 15.10
N ARG A 317 21.82 7.28 15.91
CA ARG A 317 22.38 6.03 15.38
C ARG A 317 21.38 5.29 14.51
N ARG A 318 20.13 5.20 14.97
CA ARG A 318 19.04 4.56 14.20
C ARG A 318 18.69 5.35 12.93
N GLN A 319 18.64 6.68 12.99
CA GLN A 319 18.40 7.54 11.82
C GLN A 319 19.52 7.42 10.79
N ARG A 320 20.78 7.36 11.24
CA ARG A 320 21.94 7.13 10.38
C ARG A 320 21.86 5.77 9.69
N GLU A 321 21.59 4.70 10.44
CA GLU A 321 21.44 3.35 9.86
C GLU A 321 20.29 3.30 8.84
N MET A 322 19.16 3.96 9.15
CA MET A 322 18.05 4.09 8.20
C MET A 322 18.45 4.87 6.96
N GLY A 323 19.19 5.97 7.11
CA GLY A 323 19.69 6.78 6.00
C GLY A 323 20.64 6.02 5.09
N GLU A 324 21.59 5.27 5.68
CA GLU A 324 22.53 4.42 4.95
C GLU A 324 21.77 3.35 4.13
N ARG A 325 20.80 2.66 4.72
CA ARG A 325 19.98 1.66 3.99
C ARG A 325 19.10 2.25 2.89
N ILE A 326 18.58 3.46 3.08
CA ILE A 326 17.80 4.15 2.04
C ILE A 326 18.73 4.53 0.89
N HIS A 327 19.92 5.03 1.19
CA HIS A 327 20.90 5.39 0.19
C HIS A 327 21.33 4.17 -0.64
N GLU A 328 21.67 3.05 0.01
CA GLU A 328 22.00 1.79 -0.67
C GLU A 328 20.88 1.32 -1.62
N GLU A 329 19.61 1.34 -1.17
CA GLU A 329 18.49 0.94 -2.04
C GLU A 329 18.28 1.92 -3.20
N VAL A 330 18.51 3.23 -3.00
CA VAL A 330 18.45 4.22 -4.09
C VAL A 330 19.58 3.99 -5.09
N GLU A 331 20.80 3.74 -4.64
CA GLU A 331 21.92 3.39 -5.53
C GLU A 331 21.65 2.12 -6.33
N ASP A 332 21.12 1.09 -5.68
CA ASP A 332 20.75 -0.16 -6.35
C ASP A 332 19.63 0.06 -7.39
N GLN A 333 18.66 0.91 -7.09
CA GLN A 333 17.63 1.30 -8.06
C GLN A 333 18.21 2.06 -9.25
N ILE A 334 19.19 2.96 -9.03
CA ILE A 334 19.89 3.66 -10.11
C ILE A 334 20.61 2.64 -11.00
N ARG A 335 21.35 1.69 -10.41
CA ARG A 335 22.03 0.63 -11.17
C ARG A 335 21.06 -0.20 -12.01
N LEU A 336 19.93 -0.57 -11.43
CA LEU A 336 18.89 -1.34 -12.13
C LEU A 336 18.26 -0.55 -13.30
N LEU A 337 18.10 0.77 -13.14
CA LEU A 337 17.61 1.63 -14.22
C LEU A 337 18.63 1.76 -15.35
N ASP A 338 19.92 1.88 -15.03
CA ASP A 338 21.00 1.93 -16.03
C ASP A 338 21.10 0.62 -16.82
N GLU A 339 20.97 -0.54 -16.15
CA GLU A 339 20.95 -1.85 -16.82
C GLU A 339 19.73 -1.99 -17.74
N LEU A 340 18.56 -1.53 -17.29
CA LEU A 340 17.33 -1.52 -18.09
C LEU A 340 17.46 -0.62 -19.33
N ASP A 341 18.11 0.55 -19.21
CA ASP A 341 18.35 1.46 -20.33
C ASP A 341 19.26 0.82 -21.38
N GLN A 342 20.35 0.18 -20.94
CA GLN A 342 21.26 -0.56 -21.82
C GLN A 342 20.57 -1.72 -22.55
N ASP A 343 19.71 -2.48 -21.87
CA ASP A 343 18.94 -3.55 -22.48
C ASP A 343 17.87 -3.02 -23.45
N THR A 344 17.27 -1.87 -23.15
CA THR A 344 16.33 -1.18 -24.04
C THR A 344 17.03 -0.70 -25.31
N ASP A 345 18.23 -0.12 -25.20
CA ASP A 345 19.04 0.26 -26.34
C ASP A 345 19.46 -0.94 -27.19
N ARG A 346 19.89 -2.03 -26.54
CA ARG A 346 20.29 -3.26 -27.23
C ARG A 346 19.14 -3.91 -27.96
N THR A 347 17.96 -3.96 -27.34
CA THR A 347 16.75 -4.49 -27.98
C THR A 347 16.27 -3.58 -29.10
N GLY A 348 16.33 -2.26 -28.93
CA GLY A 348 16.07 -1.26 -29.97
C GLY A 348 17.00 -1.42 -31.19
N ALA A 349 18.29 -1.63 -30.97
CA ALA A 349 19.27 -1.90 -32.03
C ALA A 349 18.94 -3.19 -32.80
N LYS A 350 18.63 -4.28 -32.08
CA LYS A 350 18.22 -5.56 -32.69
C LYS A 350 16.93 -5.41 -33.50
N LEU A 351 15.94 -4.68 -32.97
CA LEU A 351 14.67 -4.41 -33.65
C LEU A 351 14.88 -3.60 -34.92
N LYS A 352 15.77 -2.59 -34.89
CA LYS A 352 16.13 -1.78 -36.06
C LYS A 352 16.79 -2.63 -37.15
N VAL A 353 17.68 -3.56 -36.77
CA VAL A 353 18.28 -4.52 -37.71
C VAL A 353 17.21 -5.45 -38.32
N ALA A 354 16.31 -5.98 -37.50
CA ALA A 354 15.22 -6.83 -37.96
C ALA A 354 14.27 -6.09 -38.93
N SER A 355 13.87 -4.85 -38.58
CA SER A 355 13.04 -3.98 -39.42
C SER A 355 13.71 -3.67 -40.76
N ASN A 356 15.00 -3.35 -40.77
CA ASN A 356 15.75 -3.13 -42.01
C ASN A 356 15.84 -4.39 -42.89
N ARG A 357 15.86 -5.58 -42.29
CA ARG A 357 15.88 -6.85 -43.01
C ARG A 357 14.52 -7.15 -43.63
N ILE A 358 13.43 -6.87 -42.91
CA ILE A 358 12.06 -6.97 -43.43
C ILE A 358 11.85 -5.99 -44.58
N LYS A 359 12.33 -4.74 -44.48
CA LYS A 359 12.19 -3.74 -45.55
C LYS A 359 12.98 -4.07 -46.83
N LYS A 360 13.94 -4.99 -46.75
CA LYS A 360 14.75 -5.47 -47.88
C LYS A 360 14.18 -6.75 -48.52
N MET A 361 13.21 -7.40 -47.88
CA MET A 361 12.40 -8.46 -48.47
C MET A 361 11.12 -7.85 -49.04
#